data_AF-A0A512DQS9-F1
#
_entry.id   AF-A0A512DQS9-F1
#
_cell.length_a   1.000
_cell.length_b   1.000
_cell.length_c   1.000
_cell.angle_alpha   90.00
_cell.angle_beta   90.00
_cell.angle_gamma   90.00
#
_symmetry.space_group_name_H-M   'P 1'
#
loop_
_entity.id
_entity.type
_entity.pdbx_description
1 polymer ?
#
loop_
_entity_poly.entity_id
_entity_poly.type
_entity_poly.pdbx_seq_one_letter_code
_entity_poly.pdbx_strand_id
1 'polypeptide(L)'
;MRVIINFMETAVSNQMLSASTSLHRDQEAALDLDHAEHDDAETLTLWAFRRWVMGLRYKAPEQWETVLRGLRRRCGEAAGHDAAVAMAELVDCLRRTARRTVTHHQLCCAELGDDEATLLVLLAACQRGHSALAEAAAQALSGTSRNEELTLAATRFADAFSQRGLMLPYRDLALDLAFAAGPGSAASVH
;
A
#
# COMPACT_ATOMS: atom_id res chain seq x y z
N MET A 1 12.15 -1.75 -12.62
CA MET A 1 11.09 -1.50 -13.63
C MET A 1 9.97 -0.73 -12.93
N ARG A 2 9.76 0.55 -13.26
CA ARG A 2 8.72 1.39 -12.63
C ARG A 2 7.37 1.11 -13.27
N VAL A 3 6.34 0.82 -12.47
CA VAL A 3 4.98 0.55 -12.96
C VAL A 3 4.10 1.77 -12.69
N ILE A 4 3.56 2.35 -13.77
CA ILE A 4 2.61 3.47 -13.77
C ILE A 4 1.20 2.90 -13.60
N ILE A 5 0.49 3.29 -12.54
CA ILE A 5 -0.94 3.01 -12.42
C ILE A 5 -1.72 4.12 -13.13
N ASN A 6 -2.27 3.83 -14.30
CA ASN A 6 -3.34 4.63 -14.90
C ASN A 6 -4.67 3.98 -14.47
N PHE A 7 -5.37 4.61 -13.53
CA PHE A 7 -6.70 4.17 -13.13
C PHE A 7 -7.71 4.57 -14.21
N MET A 8 -7.90 3.71 -15.22
CA MET A 8 -9.11 3.79 -16.06
C MET A 8 -10.29 3.17 -15.32
N GLU A 9 -11.43 3.85 -15.37
CA GLU A 9 -12.68 3.53 -14.67
C GLU A 9 -13.09 2.07 -14.78
N THR A 10 -13.19 1.40 -13.63
CA THR A 10 -14.11 0.27 -13.45
C THR A 10 -14.35 0.12 -11.95
N ALA A 11 -15.59 0.31 -11.50
CA ALA A 11 -15.96 0.20 -10.10
C ALA A 11 -15.73 -1.22 -9.58
N VAL A 12 -14.83 -1.39 -8.61
CA VAL A 12 -14.68 -2.62 -7.83
C VAL A 12 -15.09 -2.30 -6.40
N SER A 13 -16.39 -2.26 -6.19
CA SER A 13 -17.02 -2.38 -4.87
C SER A 13 -18.16 -3.38 -5.05
N ASN A 14 -18.16 -4.45 -4.26
CA ASN A 14 -19.16 -5.55 -4.19
C ASN A 14 -18.89 -6.92 -4.86
N GLN A 15 -17.71 -7.22 -5.41
CA GLN A 15 -17.44 -8.57 -5.99
C GLN A 15 -16.58 -9.51 -5.11
N MET A 16 -16.38 -9.22 -3.82
CA MET A 16 -15.53 -10.06 -2.95
C MET A 16 -16.15 -11.39 -2.48
N LEU A 17 -17.39 -11.76 -2.83
CA LEU A 17 -18.07 -12.91 -2.20
C LEU A 17 -18.60 -14.00 -3.13
N SER A 18 -18.31 -13.99 -4.42
CA SER A 18 -18.72 -15.12 -5.27
C SER A 18 -17.84 -15.29 -6.50
N ALA A 19 -16.80 -16.13 -6.39
CA ALA A 19 -16.42 -17.05 -7.48
C ALA A 19 -15.17 -17.84 -7.08
N SER A 20 -15.36 -19.08 -6.65
CA SER A 20 -14.38 -20.12 -6.93
C SER A 20 -14.50 -20.49 -8.41
N THR A 21 -13.38 -20.73 -9.12
CA THR A 21 -13.01 -22.02 -9.75
C THR A 21 -11.98 -21.81 -10.90
N SER A 22 -10.79 -22.42 -10.69
CA SER A 22 -9.83 -23.03 -11.64
C SER A 22 -9.08 -22.27 -12.75
N LEU A 23 -7.80 -22.67 -12.87
CA LEU A 23 -6.76 -22.49 -13.93
C LEU A 23 -5.80 -21.30 -13.65
N HIS A 24 -4.49 -21.50 -13.38
CA HIS A 24 -3.50 -22.10 -14.28
C HIS A 24 -2.30 -22.72 -13.50
N ARG A 25 -1.96 -23.97 -13.81
CA ARG A 25 -0.93 -24.82 -13.16
C ARG A 25 0.53 -24.34 -13.37
N ASP A 26 0.77 -23.35 -14.23
CA ASP A 26 2.11 -22.80 -14.46
C ASP A 26 2.45 -21.62 -13.51
N GLN A 27 1.47 -21.18 -12.71
CA GLN A 27 1.64 -20.17 -11.66
C GLN A 27 2.15 -20.79 -10.34
N GLU A 28 2.14 -22.13 -10.22
CA GLU A 28 2.52 -22.88 -9.02
C GLU A 28 4.01 -22.81 -8.68
N ALA A 29 4.90 -22.64 -9.65
CA ALA A 29 6.32 -22.42 -9.36
C ALA A 29 6.61 -21.05 -8.69
N ALA A 30 5.68 -20.09 -8.79
CA ALA A 30 5.74 -18.82 -8.08
C ALA A 30 4.97 -18.85 -6.74
N LEU A 31 4.20 -19.91 -6.47
CA LEU A 31 3.49 -20.12 -5.20
C LEU A 31 4.43 -20.66 -4.10
N ASP A 32 5.63 -21.12 -4.42
CA ASP A 32 6.62 -21.53 -3.41
C ASP A 32 7.41 -20.36 -2.78
N LEU A 33 7.33 -19.16 -3.38
CA LEU A 33 7.85 -17.92 -2.76
C LEU A 33 6.87 -17.32 -1.74
N ASP A 34 5.73 -17.96 -1.49
CA ASP A 34 4.73 -17.58 -0.46
C ASP A 34 5.24 -17.84 0.98
N HIS A 35 6.50 -18.27 1.13
CA HIS A 35 7.22 -18.50 2.39
C HIS A 35 8.18 -17.38 2.79
N ALA A 36 8.21 -16.25 2.06
CA ALA A 36 8.84 -15.06 2.61
C ALA A 36 8.00 -14.66 3.84
N GLU A 37 8.47 -15.09 5.01
CA GLU A 37 7.97 -14.69 6.30
C GLU A 37 8.10 -13.17 6.32
N HIS A 38 6.99 -12.46 6.15
CA HIS A 38 6.98 -10.99 6.19
C HIS A 38 7.14 -10.63 7.67
N ASP A 39 8.39 -10.72 8.14
CA ASP A 39 8.75 -10.77 9.54
C ASP A 39 8.40 -9.47 10.27
N ASP A 40 8.45 -8.36 9.55
CA ASP A 40 8.07 -7.05 10.05
C ASP A 40 6.79 -6.51 9.40
N ALA A 41 6.21 -5.53 10.10
CA ALA A 41 4.99 -4.85 9.70
C ALA A 41 5.15 -4.10 8.36
N GLU A 42 6.35 -3.61 8.06
CA GLU A 42 6.64 -2.85 6.85
C GLU A 42 6.56 -3.74 5.61
N THR A 43 7.27 -4.86 5.62
CA THR A 43 7.31 -5.84 4.54
C THR A 43 5.92 -6.41 4.29
N LEU A 44 5.17 -6.73 5.35
CA LEU A 44 3.79 -7.21 5.24
C LEU A 44 2.86 -6.17 4.59
N THR A 45 3.02 -4.90 4.97
CA THR A 45 2.24 -3.78 4.42
C THR A 45 2.54 -3.58 2.93
N LEU A 46 3.82 -3.53 2.56
CA LEU A 46 4.25 -3.34 1.18
C LEU A 46 3.82 -4.51 0.29
N TRP A 47 3.97 -5.75 0.77
CA TRP A 47 3.51 -6.93 0.07
C TRP A 47 2.00 -6.90 -0.16
N ALA A 48 1.22 -6.58 0.88
CA ALA A 48 -0.23 -6.49 0.80
C ALA A 48 -0.64 -5.42 -0.23
N PHE A 49 -0.05 -4.23 -0.16
CA PHE A 49 -0.29 -3.13 -1.09
C PHE A 49 0.06 -3.49 -2.54
N ARG A 50 1.30 -3.94 -2.79
CA ARG A 50 1.78 -4.32 -4.13
C ARG A 50 0.92 -5.42 -4.75
N ARG A 51 0.57 -6.44 -3.95
CA ARG A 51 -0.25 -7.57 -4.43
C ARG A 51 -1.69 -7.14 -4.69
N TRP A 52 -2.24 -6.25 -3.87
CA TRP A 52 -3.57 -5.69 -4.09
C TRP A 52 -3.66 -4.90 -5.41
N VAL A 53 -2.68 -4.03 -5.64
CA VAL A 53 -2.55 -3.24 -6.87
C VAL A 53 -2.36 -4.15 -8.09
N MET A 54 -1.57 -5.22 -7.96
CA MET A 54 -1.46 -6.22 -9.03
C MET A 54 -2.79 -6.91 -9.33
N GLY A 55 -3.56 -7.30 -8.30
CA GLY A 55 -4.90 -7.86 -8.48
C GLY A 55 -5.83 -6.94 -9.28
N LEU A 56 -5.80 -5.63 -9.00
CA LEU A 56 -6.54 -4.64 -9.77
C LEU A 56 -6.05 -4.54 -11.22
N ARG A 57 -4.74 -4.49 -11.43
CA ARG A 57 -4.14 -4.33 -12.76
C ARG A 57 -4.42 -5.50 -13.69
N TYR A 58 -4.30 -6.72 -13.17
CA TYR A 58 -4.43 -7.95 -13.94
C TYR A 58 -5.83 -8.57 -13.86
N LYS A 59 -6.78 -7.92 -13.16
CA LYS A 59 -8.13 -8.45 -12.89
C LYS A 59 -8.07 -9.86 -12.30
N ALA A 60 -7.18 -10.04 -11.34
CA ALA A 60 -6.79 -11.30 -10.74
C ALA A 60 -7.27 -11.33 -9.28
N PRO A 61 -8.54 -11.66 -9.01
CA PRO A 61 -9.13 -11.60 -7.66
C PRO A 61 -8.46 -12.57 -6.67
N GLU A 62 -7.82 -13.65 -7.16
CA GLU A 62 -7.05 -14.60 -6.36
C GLU A 62 -5.87 -13.94 -5.62
N GLN A 63 -5.40 -12.78 -6.11
CA GLN A 63 -4.40 -11.98 -5.43
C GLN A 63 -4.95 -11.39 -4.13
N TRP A 64 -6.21 -10.95 -4.11
CA TRP A 64 -6.85 -10.38 -2.91
C TRP A 64 -7.12 -11.45 -1.85
N GLU A 65 -7.53 -12.66 -2.27
CA GLU A 65 -7.65 -13.81 -1.37
C GLU A 65 -6.31 -14.17 -0.74
N THR A 66 -5.22 -14.05 -1.49
CA THR A 66 -3.89 -14.30 -0.96
C THR A 66 -3.46 -13.23 0.04
N VAL A 67 -3.73 -11.94 -0.24
CA VAL A 67 -3.52 -10.87 0.73
C VAL A 67 -4.31 -11.12 2.03
N LEU A 68 -5.58 -11.48 1.92
CA LEU A 68 -6.42 -11.79 3.08
C LEU A 68 -5.85 -12.95 3.90
N ARG A 69 -5.41 -14.04 3.24
CA ARG A 69 -4.80 -15.19 3.94
C ARG A 69 -3.49 -14.80 4.63
N GLY A 70 -2.63 -14.00 3.98
CA GLY A 70 -1.39 -13.52 4.58
C GLY A 70 -1.62 -12.64 5.80
N LEU A 71 -2.56 -11.68 5.69
CA LEU A 71 -2.93 -10.81 6.81
C LEU A 71 -3.56 -11.60 7.96
N ARG A 72 -4.44 -12.57 7.69
CA ARG A 72 -5.00 -13.45 8.73
C ARG A 72 -3.96 -14.28 9.44
N ARG A 73 -2.94 -14.79 8.72
CA ARG A 73 -1.85 -15.54 9.33
C ARG A 73 -1.02 -14.69 10.30
N ARG A 74 -0.76 -13.42 9.96
CA ARG A 74 0.11 -12.55 10.77
C ARG A 74 -0.66 -11.79 11.85
N CYS A 75 -1.84 -11.27 11.53
CA CYS A 75 -2.67 -10.48 12.43
C CYS A 75 -3.70 -11.33 13.19
N GLY A 76 -3.95 -12.58 12.81
CA GLY A 76 -5.08 -13.38 13.30
C GLY A 76 -6.36 -13.16 12.49
N GLU A 77 -7.37 -14.01 12.70
CA GLU A 77 -8.55 -14.09 11.81
C GLU A 77 -9.33 -12.77 11.71
N ALA A 78 -9.69 -12.18 12.85
CA ALA A 78 -10.49 -10.95 12.89
C ALA A 78 -9.67 -9.73 12.41
N ALA A 79 -8.54 -9.44 13.06
CA ALA A 79 -7.70 -8.29 12.70
C ALA A 79 -7.13 -8.39 11.28
N GLY A 80 -6.84 -9.59 10.79
CA GLY A 80 -6.40 -9.81 9.41
C GLY A 80 -7.50 -9.54 8.38
N HIS A 81 -8.76 -9.85 8.72
CA HIS A 81 -9.89 -9.47 7.89
C HIS A 81 -10.09 -7.95 7.86
N ASP A 82 -10.07 -7.30 9.03
CA ASP A 82 -10.22 -5.84 9.14
C ASP A 82 -9.10 -5.11 8.40
N ALA A 83 -7.85 -5.59 8.53
CA ALA A 83 -6.72 -5.07 7.77
C ALA A 83 -6.89 -5.23 6.25
N ALA A 84 -7.42 -6.37 5.79
CA ALA A 84 -7.66 -6.58 4.36
C ALA A 84 -8.74 -5.64 3.82
N VAL A 85 -9.83 -5.44 4.58
CA VAL A 85 -10.88 -4.48 4.24
C VAL A 85 -10.32 -3.06 4.20
N ALA A 86 -9.57 -2.65 5.22
CA ALA A 86 -8.96 -1.32 5.26
C ALA A 86 -7.95 -1.10 4.12
N MET A 87 -7.18 -2.13 3.73
CA MET A 87 -6.31 -2.07 2.55
C MET A 87 -7.12 -1.90 1.26
N ALA A 88 -8.24 -2.60 1.12
CA ALA A 88 -9.16 -2.43 0.00
C ALA A 88 -9.69 -0.99 -0.10
N GLU A 89 -10.16 -0.46 1.02
CA GLU A 89 -10.66 0.92 1.12
C GLU A 89 -9.55 1.94 0.79
N LEU A 90 -8.34 1.74 1.31
CA LEU A 90 -7.19 2.61 1.06
C LEU A 90 -6.85 2.67 -0.43
N VAL A 91 -6.71 1.50 -1.08
CA VAL A 91 -6.36 1.43 -2.50
C VAL A 91 -7.48 1.98 -3.37
N ASP A 92 -8.75 1.74 -3.03
CA ASP A 92 -9.88 2.31 -3.76
C ASP A 92 -9.98 3.84 -3.56
N CYS A 93 -9.68 4.36 -2.38
CA CYS A 93 -9.60 5.81 -2.13
C CYS A 93 -8.48 6.45 -2.95
N LEU A 94 -7.28 5.84 -2.99
CA LEU A 94 -6.19 6.31 -3.84
C LEU A 94 -6.61 6.32 -5.32
N ARG A 95 -7.26 5.25 -5.77
CA ARG A 95 -7.76 5.14 -7.14
C ARG A 95 -8.74 6.25 -7.52
N ARG A 96 -9.65 6.61 -6.62
CA ARG A 96 -10.69 7.62 -6.85
C ARG A 96 -10.17 9.05 -6.72
N THR A 97 -9.20 9.29 -5.85
CA THR A 97 -8.79 10.64 -5.47
C THR A 97 -7.44 11.09 -6.03
N ALA A 98 -6.57 10.16 -6.43
CA ALA A 98 -5.23 10.49 -6.90
C ALA A 98 -5.27 11.38 -8.15
N ARG A 99 -4.56 12.51 -8.08
CA ARG A 99 -4.37 13.47 -9.18
C ARG A 99 -3.02 13.31 -9.87
N ARG A 100 -2.24 12.32 -9.44
CA ARG A 100 -0.96 11.93 -10.03
C ARG A 100 -0.86 10.43 -10.12
N THR A 101 0.08 9.97 -10.92
CA THR A 101 0.48 8.57 -10.94
C THR A 101 1.08 8.18 -9.60
N VAL A 102 0.53 7.14 -8.99
CA VAL A 102 1.14 6.42 -7.87
C VAL A 102 1.97 5.27 -8.45
N THR A 103 3.25 5.30 -8.14
CA THR A 103 4.24 4.31 -8.55
C THR A 103 4.44 3.28 -7.46
N HIS A 104 4.76 2.06 -7.85
CA HIS A 104 5.08 0.97 -6.94
C HIS A 104 6.07 0.04 -7.62
N HIS A 105 6.81 -0.69 -6.81
CA HIS A 105 7.71 -1.73 -7.28
C HIS A 105 6.99 -3.06 -7.47
N GLN A 106 7.65 -3.97 -8.17
CA GLN A 106 7.20 -5.36 -8.31
C GLN A 106 7.29 -6.09 -6.96
N LEU A 107 6.51 -7.16 -6.79
CA LEU A 107 6.42 -7.91 -5.53
C LEU A 107 7.77 -8.31 -4.94
N CYS A 108 8.69 -8.82 -5.76
CA CYS A 108 9.97 -9.35 -5.31
C CYS A 108 11.07 -8.27 -5.17
N CYS A 109 10.74 -6.99 -5.37
CA CYS A 109 11.72 -5.92 -5.30
C CYS A 109 12.02 -5.56 -3.85
N ALA A 110 13.29 -5.64 -3.45
CA ALA A 110 13.74 -5.23 -2.12
C ALA A 110 13.79 -3.70 -1.95
N GLU A 111 13.73 -2.95 -3.04
CA GLU A 111 13.77 -1.49 -3.00
C GLU A 111 12.40 -0.89 -2.65
N LEU A 112 12.44 0.26 -1.99
CA LEU A 112 11.28 1.06 -1.63
C LEU A 112 11.20 2.25 -2.58
N GLY A 113 10.04 2.46 -3.19
CA GLY A 113 9.79 3.65 -4.03
C GLY A 113 9.30 4.82 -3.20
N ASP A 114 9.43 6.05 -3.72
CA ASP A 114 9.02 7.27 -3.03
C ASP A 114 7.55 7.22 -2.56
N ASP A 115 6.67 6.68 -3.39
CA ASP A 115 5.24 6.53 -3.09
C ASP A 115 4.97 5.43 -2.05
N GLU A 116 5.76 4.36 -2.08
CA GLU A 116 5.69 3.28 -1.11
C GLU A 116 6.21 3.74 0.26
N ALA A 117 7.30 4.52 0.26
CA ALA A 117 7.80 5.19 1.45
C ALA A 117 6.77 6.17 2.03
N THR A 118 6.15 6.97 1.16
CA THR A 118 5.09 7.92 1.58
C THR A 118 3.89 7.19 2.16
N LEU A 119 3.48 6.05 1.57
CA LEU A 119 2.44 5.18 2.13
C LEU A 119 2.81 4.67 3.53
N LEU A 120 4.05 4.21 3.73
CA LEU A 120 4.51 3.78 5.04
C LEU A 120 4.53 4.92 6.05
N VAL A 121 4.95 6.13 5.66
CA VAL A 121 4.88 7.32 6.53
C VAL A 121 3.44 7.61 6.93
N LEU A 122 2.50 7.59 5.99
CA LEU A 122 1.07 7.79 6.25
C LEU A 122 0.57 6.82 7.33
N LEU A 123 0.80 5.52 7.13
CA LEU A 123 0.34 4.48 8.06
C LEU A 123 1.04 4.59 9.42
N ALA A 124 2.35 4.84 9.44
CA ALA A 124 3.12 5.04 10.67
C ALA A 124 2.68 6.28 11.46
N ALA A 125 2.29 7.35 10.78
CA ALA A 125 1.74 8.56 11.38
C ALA A 125 0.36 8.31 11.98
N CYS A 126 -0.50 7.57 11.26
CA CYS A 126 -1.80 7.10 11.77
C CYS A 126 -1.65 6.28 13.05
N GLN A 127 -0.74 5.29 13.10
CA GLN A 127 -0.48 4.47 14.29
C GLN A 127 -0.07 5.27 15.53
N ARG A 128 0.49 6.47 15.33
CA ARG A 128 1.00 7.34 16.41
C ARG A 128 0.08 8.53 16.69
N GLY A 129 -1.03 8.68 15.97
CA GLY A 129 -1.92 9.83 16.09
C GLY A 129 -1.31 11.15 15.61
N HIS A 130 -0.27 11.11 14.76
CA HIS A 130 0.37 12.31 14.21
C HIS A 130 -0.45 12.86 13.02
N SER A 131 -1.59 13.49 13.29
CA SER A 131 -2.55 13.93 12.26
C SER A 131 -1.94 14.80 11.17
N ALA A 132 -1.15 15.81 11.53
CA ALA A 132 -0.52 16.71 10.56
C ALA A 132 0.44 15.98 9.60
N LEU A 133 1.18 14.97 10.10
CA LEU A 133 2.07 14.17 9.28
C LEU A 133 1.28 13.21 8.37
N ALA A 134 0.20 12.62 8.90
CA ALA A 134 -0.69 11.77 8.12
C ALA A 134 -1.36 12.56 6.97
N GLU A 135 -1.87 13.75 7.25
CA GLU A 135 -2.44 14.65 6.23
C GLU A 135 -1.40 15.03 5.17
N ALA A 136 -0.19 15.41 5.58
CA ALA A 136 0.90 15.75 4.65
C ALA A 136 1.28 14.54 3.77
N ALA A 137 1.39 13.34 4.34
CA ALA A 137 1.70 12.11 3.60
C ALA A 137 0.56 11.74 2.63
N ALA A 138 -0.69 11.81 3.08
CA ALA A 138 -1.86 11.54 2.26
C ALA A 138 -1.98 12.54 1.10
N GLN A 139 -1.69 13.81 1.33
CA GLN A 139 -1.62 14.83 0.29
C GLN A 139 -0.46 14.56 -0.70
N ALA A 140 0.73 14.22 -0.21
CA ALA A 140 1.86 13.89 -1.06
C ALA A 140 1.58 12.66 -1.94
N LEU A 141 0.95 11.62 -1.38
CA LEU A 141 0.62 10.38 -2.09
C LEU A 141 -0.48 10.59 -3.15
N SER A 142 -1.54 11.30 -2.79
CA SER A 142 -2.70 11.50 -3.68
C SER A 142 -2.56 12.71 -4.62
N GLY A 143 -1.75 13.70 -4.28
CA GLY A 143 -1.68 14.98 -5.00
C GLY A 143 -2.93 15.86 -4.82
N THR A 144 -3.77 15.60 -3.82
CA THR A 144 -4.97 16.40 -3.50
C THR A 144 -5.01 16.79 -2.02
N SER A 145 -5.55 17.97 -1.71
CA SER A 145 -5.79 18.42 -0.33
C SER A 145 -7.04 17.80 0.30
N ARG A 146 -7.94 17.23 -0.50
CA ARG A 146 -9.10 16.48 0.00
C ARG A 146 -8.73 15.01 0.20
N ASN A 147 -8.17 14.70 1.37
CA ASN A 147 -7.57 13.40 1.69
C ASN A 147 -8.18 12.75 2.95
N GLU A 148 -9.35 13.22 3.39
CA GLU A 148 -10.06 12.74 4.59
C GLU A 148 -10.40 11.25 4.51
N GLU A 149 -11.02 10.79 3.40
CA GLU A 149 -11.35 9.38 3.20
C GLU A 149 -10.09 8.49 3.16
N LEU A 150 -9.03 8.97 2.52
CA LEU A 150 -7.75 8.26 2.43
C LEU A 150 -7.12 8.11 3.82
N THR A 151 -7.10 9.18 4.60
CA THR A 151 -6.55 9.20 5.96
C THR A 151 -7.37 8.32 6.90
N LEU A 152 -8.69 8.29 6.73
CA LEU A 152 -9.57 7.41 7.51
C LEU A 152 -9.30 5.92 7.20
N ALA A 153 -9.22 5.55 5.93
CA ALA A 153 -8.89 4.19 5.52
C ALA A 153 -7.48 3.77 6.01
N ALA A 154 -6.50 4.67 5.90
CA ALA A 154 -5.16 4.49 6.44
C ALA A 154 -5.17 4.28 7.97
N THR A 155 -6.00 5.03 8.69
CA THR A 155 -6.15 4.91 10.14
C THR A 155 -6.73 3.55 10.53
N ARG A 156 -7.78 3.08 9.83
CA ARG A 156 -8.35 1.75 10.07
C ARG A 156 -7.32 0.63 9.87
N PHE A 157 -6.49 0.74 8.83
CA PHE A 157 -5.44 -0.24 8.58
C PHE A 157 -4.36 -0.19 9.68
N ALA A 158 -3.91 1.00 10.03
CA ALA A 158 -2.95 1.25 11.09
C ALA A 158 -3.42 0.69 12.45
N ASP A 159 -4.69 0.90 12.80
CA ASP A 159 -5.31 0.39 14.03
C ASP A 159 -5.35 -1.14 14.06
N ALA A 160 -5.71 -1.78 12.95
CA ALA A 160 -5.72 -3.24 12.85
C ALA A 160 -4.31 -3.85 13.10
N PHE A 161 -3.27 -3.15 12.67
CA PHE A 161 -1.87 -3.52 12.94
C PHE A 161 -1.46 -3.24 14.39
N SER A 162 -1.78 -2.04 14.91
CA SER A 162 -1.42 -1.63 16.28
C SER A 162 -2.07 -2.52 17.35
N GLN A 163 -3.31 -2.96 17.14
CA GLN A 163 -4.00 -3.91 18.03
C GLN A 163 -3.27 -5.27 18.16
N ARG A 164 -2.39 -5.59 17.21
CA ARG A 164 -1.60 -6.83 17.16
C ARG A 164 -0.13 -6.61 17.50
N GLY A 165 0.24 -5.40 17.91
CA GLY A 165 1.63 -5.03 18.22
C GLY A 165 2.52 -4.91 16.98
N LEU A 166 1.93 -4.87 15.77
CA LEU A 166 2.67 -4.66 14.53
C LEU A 166 2.86 -3.15 14.33
N MET A 167 4.04 -2.66 14.71
CA MET A 167 4.38 -1.24 14.59
C MET A 167 5.23 -0.99 13.35
N LEU A 168 4.81 -0.03 12.53
CA LEU A 168 5.61 0.46 11.42
C LEU A 168 6.73 1.37 11.93
N PRO A 169 7.94 1.29 11.36
CA PRO A 169 9.04 2.17 11.74
C PRO A 169 8.66 3.63 11.46
N TYR A 170 9.18 4.52 12.30
CA TYR A 170 8.97 5.96 12.11
C TYR A 170 9.86 6.44 10.95
N ARG A 171 9.27 7.18 10.01
CA ARG A 171 9.95 7.75 8.83
C ARG A 171 9.57 9.23 8.75
N ASP A 172 10.55 10.10 8.60
CA ASP A 172 10.31 11.54 8.41
C ASP A 172 10.13 11.85 6.92
N LEU A 173 9.02 12.51 6.58
CA LEU A 173 8.71 13.00 5.23
C LEU A 173 9.77 13.97 4.68
N ALA A 174 10.47 14.69 5.58
CA ALA A 174 11.40 15.76 5.22
C ALA A 174 12.74 15.26 4.64
N LEU A 175 13.15 14.03 4.94
CA LEU A 175 14.43 13.50 4.46
C LEU A 175 14.35 12.93 3.03
N ASP A 176 13.21 12.34 2.64
CA ASP A 176 13.07 11.72 1.32
C ASP A 176 12.65 12.71 0.22
N LEU A 177 11.82 13.72 0.52
CA LEU A 177 11.48 14.77 -0.45
C LEU A 177 12.68 15.66 -0.82
N ALA A 178 13.63 15.82 0.11
CA ALA A 178 14.88 16.55 -0.13
C ALA A 178 15.84 15.81 -1.07
N PHE A 179 15.77 14.47 -1.13
CA PHE A 179 16.54 13.67 -2.10
C PHE A 179 15.89 13.62 -3.48
N ALA A 180 14.55 13.72 -3.56
CA ALA A 180 13.81 13.80 -4.82
C ALA A 180 13.95 15.17 -5.52
N ALA A 181 14.17 16.23 -4.73
CA ALA A 181 14.66 17.51 -5.24
C ALA A 181 16.18 17.40 -5.47
N GLY A 182 16.58 16.74 -6.56
CA GLY A 182 18.00 16.62 -6.93
C GLY A 182 18.73 17.98 -6.89
N PRO A 183 20.06 18.01 -6.70
CA PRO A 183 20.83 19.25 -6.57
C PRO A 183 20.76 20.06 -7.88
N GLY A 184 19.71 20.87 -7.99
CA GLY A 184 19.48 21.79 -9.07
C GLY A 184 20.42 22.97 -8.94
N SER A 185 21.52 22.90 -9.68
CA SER A 185 22.22 24.05 -10.25
C SER A 185 22.64 25.13 -9.24
N ALA A 186 23.80 24.91 -8.61
CA ALA A 186 24.64 26.02 -8.21
C ALA A 186 25.10 26.74 -9.49
N ALA A 187 24.29 27.70 -9.96
CA ALA A 187 24.72 28.70 -10.90
C ALA A 187 25.85 29.52 -10.24
N SER A 188 27.10 29.14 -10.52
CA SER A 188 28.24 30.00 -10.26
C SER A 188 28.26 31.10 -11.30
N VAL A 189 27.83 32.28 -10.88
CA VAL A 189 28.25 33.54 -11.45
C VAL A 189 29.72 33.71 -11.09
N HIS A 190 30.62 33.67 -12.08
CA HIS A 190 31.82 34.49 -12.16
C HIS A 190 32.41 34.43 -13.57
#